data_AF-A0A382NZW8-F1
#
_entry.id   AF-A0A382NZW8-F1
#
_cell.length_a   1.000
_cell.length_b   1.000
_cell.length_c   1.000
_cell.angle_alpha   90.00
_cell.angle_beta   90.00
_cell.angle_gamma   90.00
#
_symmetry.space_group_name_H-M   'P 1'
#
loop_
_entity.id
_entity.type
_entity.pdbx_description
1 polymer ?
#
loop_
_entity_poly.entity_id
_entity_poly.type
_entity_poly.pdbx_seq_one_letter_code
_entity_poly.pdbx_strand_id
1 'polypeptide(L)'
;GIVGAHRMLGADPDLMAWLSFRVDSVTRYFRRIREGVAAELGRPVRMGCGPRSAAFAPLCGYDFVELAQFMDFLLPKHYFFHRGFDGFVGTVYRYSQTLIEWNPGLTVPDTLEIVQSLFGIVLPGVQDMLDFESALTPEFFEAVVKQETRRAIASVDDPERIVPWLDTGRFPHDGDPMTARDLKMLLDAAEEAGLRRFNYHHQGNLSPGEWTVISDKCGTRWDPRTSDWEPTDDLVL
;
A
#
# COMPACT_ATOMS: atom_id res chain seq x y z
N GLY A 1 -8.49 -5.78 -12.44
CA GLY A 1 -7.20 -5.40 -13.05
C GLY A 1 -7.46 -4.93 -14.45
N ILE A 2 -6.48 -4.32 -15.11
CA ILE A 2 -6.67 -3.52 -16.34
C ILE A 2 -7.51 -4.21 -17.43
N VAL A 3 -7.38 -5.52 -17.67
CA VAL A 3 -8.21 -6.24 -18.67
C VAL A 3 -9.71 -6.27 -18.32
N GLY A 4 -10.06 -6.37 -17.04
CA GLY A 4 -11.43 -6.24 -16.56
C GLY A 4 -11.93 -4.80 -16.69
N ALA A 5 -11.15 -3.85 -16.16
CA ALA A 5 -11.43 -2.42 -16.28
C ALA A 5 -11.65 -1.98 -17.74
N HIS A 6 -10.84 -2.46 -18.69
CA HIS A 6 -10.96 -2.18 -20.12
C HIS A 6 -12.26 -2.72 -20.74
N ARG A 7 -12.80 -3.84 -20.25
CA ARG A 7 -14.13 -4.31 -20.66
C ARG A 7 -15.27 -3.47 -20.07
N MET A 8 -15.11 -3.03 -18.82
CA MET A 8 -16.16 -2.29 -18.09
C MET A 8 -16.23 -0.81 -18.49
N LEU A 9 -15.07 -0.20 -18.76
CA LEU A 9 -14.91 1.19 -19.19
C LEU A 9 -14.94 1.35 -20.73
N GLY A 10 -15.63 0.42 -21.42
CA GLY A 10 -15.97 0.53 -22.85
C GLY A 10 -14.79 0.55 -23.84
N ALA A 11 -13.56 0.27 -23.40
CA ALA A 11 -12.33 0.50 -24.17
C ALA A 11 -12.15 1.96 -24.66
N ASP A 12 -12.67 2.93 -23.90
CA ASP A 12 -12.66 4.36 -24.26
C ASP A 12 -11.22 4.88 -24.52
N PRO A 13 -10.89 5.34 -25.75
CA PRO A 13 -9.53 5.72 -26.10
C PRO A 13 -9.10 7.04 -25.46
N ASP A 14 -10.02 7.96 -25.20
CA ASP A 14 -9.72 9.26 -24.58
C ASP A 14 -9.48 9.09 -23.07
N LEU A 15 -10.24 8.19 -22.43
CA LEU A 15 -9.98 7.77 -21.05
C LEU A 15 -8.63 7.07 -20.92
N MET A 16 -8.28 6.15 -21.83
CA MET A 16 -6.96 5.49 -21.80
C MET A 16 -5.83 6.48 -22.08
N ALA A 17 -6.00 7.41 -23.02
CA ALA A 17 -5.04 8.49 -23.27
C ALA A 17 -4.87 9.40 -22.04
N TRP A 18 -5.94 9.68 -21.29
CA TRP A 18 -5.88 10.42 -20.03
C TRP A 18 -5.15 9.66 -18.92
N LEU A 19 -5.37 8.33 -18.81
CA LEU A 19 -4.61 7.50 -17.87
C LEU A 19 -3.11 7.52 -18.20
N SER A 20 -2.74 7.30 -19.47
CA SER A 20 -1.35 7.38 -19.94
C SER A 20 -0.75 8.77 -19.70
N PHE A 21 -1.45 9.86 -20.06
CA PHE A 21 -0.97 11.24 -19.84
C PHE A 21 -0.60 11.53 -18.38
N ARG A 22 -1.37 10.99 -17.41
CA ARG A 22 -1.07 11.16 -15.99
C ARG A 22 0.19 10.41 -15.58
N VAL A 23 0.35 9.15 -16.02
CA VAL A 23 1.58 8.37 -15.81
C VAL A 23 2.80 9.07 -16.42
N ASP A 24 2.73 9.40 -17.72
CA ASP A 24 3.73 10.16 -18.47
C ASP A 24 4.22 11.40 -17.72
N SER A 25 3.27 12.18 -17.18
CA SER A 25 3.55 13.45 -16.52
C SER A 25 4.23 13.26 -15.17
N VAL A 26 3.81 12.24 -14.40
CA VAL A 26 4.38 11.91 -13.08
C VAL A 26 5.75 11.26 -13.23
N THR A 27 5.92 10.28 -14.13
CA THR A 27 7.22 9.68 -14.44
C THR A 27 8.22 10.74 -14.90
N ARG A 28 7.83 11.64 -15.82
CA ARG A 28 8.67 12.74 -16.31
C ARG A 28 9.02 13.75 -15.22
N TYR A 29 8.15 13.97 -14.24
CA TYR A 29 8.41 14.83 -13.09
C TYR A 29 9.46 14.21 -12.14
N PHE A 30 9.28 12.96 -11.72
CA PHE A 30 10.25 12.28 -10.83
C PHE A 30 11.62 12.05 -11.50
N ARG A 31 11.64 11.75 -12.80
CA ARG A 31 12.89 11.61 -13.56
C ARG A 31 13.71 12.90 -13.56
N ARG A 32 13.06 14.05 -13.82
CA ARG A 32 13.70 15.38 -13.75
C ARG A 32 14.23 15.71 -12.35
N ILE A 33 13.56 15.25 -11.29
CA ILE A 33 14.06 15.42 -9.91
C ILE A 33 15.38 14.64 -9.74
N ARG A 34 15.46 13.37 -10.16
CA ARG A 34 16.73 12.62 -10.09
C ARG A 34 17.82 13.26 -10.94
N GLU A 35 17.49 13.65 -12.17
CA GLU A 35 18.45 14.26 -13.10
C GLU A 35 19.03 15.56 -12.54
N GLY A 36 18.18 16.44 -11.97
CA GLY A 36 18.65 17.65 -11.27
C GLY A 36 19.46 17.35 -10.02
N VAL A 37 19.01 16.44 -9.16
CA VAL A 37 19.76 16.04 -7.94
C VAL A 37 21.12 15.42 -8.29
N ALA A 38 21.21 14.66 -9.39
CA ALA A 38 22.47 14.07 -9.85
C ALA A 38 23.41 15.07 -10.56
N ALA A 39 22.87 16.15 -11.14
CA ALA A 39 23.65 17.21 -11.75
C ALA A 39 24.24 18.19 -10.72
N GLU A 40 23.45 18.59 -9.72
CA GLU A 40 23.83 19.62 -8.75
C GLU A 40 24.61 19.07 -7.54
N LEU A 41 24.48 17.77 -7.20
CA LEU A 41 25.23 17.18 -6.09
C LEU A 41 26.53 16.53 -6.57
N GLY A 42 27.66 17.06 -6.11
CA GLY A 42 29.01 16.48 -6.30
C GLY A 42 29.27 15.13 -5.60
N ARG A 43 28.22 14.37 -5.27
CA ARG A 43 28.29 12.99 -4.76
C ARG A 43 27.04 12.20 -5.16
N PRO A 44 27.13 10.88 -5.43
CA PRO A 44 25.96 10.04 -5.63
C PRO A 44 25.01 10.07 -4.41
N VAL A 45 23.70 10.08 -4.70
CA VAL A 45 22.61 9.96 -3.74
C VAL A 45 21.60 8.96 -4.28
N ARG A 46 21.21 7.98 -3.47
CA ARG A 46 20.11 7.05 -3.79
C ARG A 46 18.77 7.72 -3.49
N MET A 47 17.79 7.56 -4.36
CA MET A 47 16.44 8.14 -4.19
C MET A 47 15.35 7.09 -4.34
N GLY A 48 14.28 7.23 -3.55
CA GLY A 48 13.09 6.39 -3.64
C GLY A 48 11.83 7.21 -3.90
N CYS A 49 10.84 6.57 -4.52
CA CYS A 49 9.46 7.09 -4.62
C CYS A 49 8.55 6.25 -3.72
N GLY A 50 7.58 6.89 -3.06
CA GLY A 50 6.59 6.23 -2.20
C GLY A 50 5.19 6.20 -2.82
N PRO A 51 4.91 5.32 -3.80
CA PRO A 51 3.59 5.23 -4.41
C PRO A 51 2.55 4.60 -3.47
N ARG A 52 1.28 4.64 -3.89
CA ARG A 52 0.22 3.80 -3.31
C ARG A 52 0.53 2.31 -3.56
N SER A 53 -0.22 1.41 -2.90
CA SER A 53 -0.21 -0.02 -3.20
C SER A 53 -0.39 -0.29 -4.70
N ALA A 54 0.23 -1.33 -5.24
CA ALA A 54 0.34 -1.58 -6.68
C ALA A 54 -1.03 -1.68 -7.39
N ALA A 55 -2.06 -2.19 -6.71
CA ALA A 55 -3.45 -2.19 -7.17
C ALA A 55 -3.97 -0.82 -7.59
N PHE A 56 -3.59 0.25 -6.87
CA PHE A 56 -4.09 1.61 -7.07
C PHE A 56 -3.23 2.45 -8.01
N ALA A 57 -2.00 2.00 -8.32
CA ALA A 57 -0.98 2.76 -9.03
C ALA A 57 -1.49 3.43 -10.34
N PRO A 58 -2.23 2.74 -11.25
CA PRO A 58 -2.70 3.34 -12.49
C PRO A 58 -3.72 4.48 -12.31
N LEU A 59 -4.55 4.42 -11.26
CA LEU A 59 -5.50 5.51 -10.98
C LEU A 59 -4.82 6.71 -10.33
N CYS A 60 -3.70 6.51 -9.65
CA CYS A 60 -2.88 7.57 -9.06
C CYS A 60 -1.84 8.17 -10.02
N GLY A 61 -1.72 7.64 -11.25
CA GLY A 61 -0.74 8.12 -12.24
C GLY A 61 0.68 7.61 -11.97
N TYR A 62 0.83 6.43 -11.37
CA TYR A 62 2.12 5.75 -11.21
C TYR A 62 2.15 4.48 -12.07
N ASP A 63 3.25 4.27 -12.81
CA ASP A 63 3.64 2.94 -13.27
C ASP A 63 4.90 2.50 -12.50
N PHE A 64 4.86 1.32 -11.89
CA PHE A 64 5.97 0.85 -11.05
C PHE A 64 7.19 0.43 -11.88
N VAL A 65 7.01 -0.06 -13.11
CA VAL A 65 8.11 -0.50 -13.99
C VAL A 65 8.83 0.70 -14.57
N GLU A 66 8.11 1.77 -14.93
CA GLU A 66 8.72 3.05 -15.27
C GLU A 66 9.47 3.66 -14.07
N LEU A 67 8.85 3.66 -12.88
CA LEU A 67 9.48 4.07 -11.62
C LEU A 67 10.71 3.22 -11.26
N ALA A 68 10.76 1.94 -11.64
CA ALA A 68 11.91 1.07 -11.41
C ALA A 68 13.11 1.35 -12.34
N GLN A 69 12.93 2.01 -13.48
CA GLN A 69 14.05 2.44 -14.35
C GLN A 69 14.88 3.53 -13.67
N PHE A 70 14.18 4.51 -13.09
CA PHE A 70 14.69 5.81 -12.61
C PHE A 70 13.49 6.75 -11.97
N MET A 71 13.38 5.96 -10.80
CA MET A 71 13.94 6.04 -9.39
C MET A 71 14.96 4.89 -9.03
N ASP A 72 15.54 4.83 -7.80
CA ASP A 72 16.32 3.66 -7.27
C ASP A 72 15.49 2.67 -6.44
N PHE A 73 14.78 3.16 -5.42
CA PHE A 73 13.93 2.37 -4.53
C PHE A 73 12.44 2.63 -4.80
N LEU A 74 11.58 1.64 -4.58
CA LEU A 74 10.13 1.84 -4.50
C LEU A 74 9.65 1.52 -3.09
N LEU A 75 8.91 2.45 -2.50
CA LEU A 75 8.40 2.38 -1.13
C LEU A 75 6.86 2.36 -1.16
N PRO A 76 6.23 1.32 -1.73
CA PRO A 76 4.77 1.26 -1.82
C PRO A 76 4.14 1.32 -0.42
N LYS A 77 3.04 2.06 -0.27
CA LYS A 77 2.27 2.08 0.97
C LYS A 77 1.56 0.74 1.16
N HIS A 78 2.08 -0.10 2.05
CA HIS A 78 1.45 -1.33 2.56
C HIS A 78 0.49 -1.00 3.71
N TYR A 79 -0.32 0.03 3.49
CA TYR A 79 -1.24 0.63 4.46
C TYR A 79 -2.58 -0.09 4.36
N PHE A 80 -2.71 -1.24 5.03
CA PHE A 80 -3.85 -2.14 4.79
C PHE A 80 -5.11 -1.82 5.60
N PHE A 81 -5.05 -0.89 6.54
CA PHE A 81 -6.15 -0.46 7.40
C PHE A 81 -7.39 0.06 6.63
N HIS A 82 -8.51 0.17 7.36
CA HIS A 82 -9.79 0.63 6.83
C HIS A 82 -9.84 2.16 6.66
N ARG A 83 -10.16 2.96 7.68
CA ARG A 83 -10.35 4.43 7.57
C ARG A 83 -9.06 5.22 7.26
N GLY A 84 -9.06 6.52 7.50
CA GLY A 84 -7.88 7.38 7.32
C GLY A 84 -7.49 7.64 5.87
N PHE A 85 -6.33 8.28 5.70
CA PHE A 85 -5.75 8.52 4.39
C PHE A 85 -5.04 7.26 3.90
N ASP A 86 -5.14 6.97 2.60
CA ASP A 86 -4.39 5.89 1.95
C ASP A 86 -4.59 4.44 2.46
N GLY A 87 -5.50 4.20 3.42
CA GLY A 87 -5.94 2.85 3.81
C GLY A 87 -6.45 2.04 2.62
N PHE A 88 -5.95 0.82 2.45
CA PHE A 88 -6.29 -0.07 1.34
C PHE A 88 -7.76 -0.47 1.40
N VAL A 89 -8.20 -1.00 2.54
CA VAL A 89 -9.58 -1.43 2.77
C VAL A 89 -10.52 -0.22 2.66
N GLY A 90 -10.15 0.95 3.18
CA GLY A 90 -10.93 2.20 2.99
C GLY A 90 -10.98 2.72 1.58
N THR A 91 -9.95 2.47 0.76
CA THR A 91 -9.99 2.83 -0.67
C THR A 91 -11.03 1.97 -1.40
N VAL A 92 -11.14 0.69 -1.07
CA VAL A 92 -12.20 -0.18 -1.61
C VAL A 92 -13.58 0.19 -1.06
N TYR A 93 -13.69 0.43 0.25
CA TYR A 93 -14.94 0.87 0.91
C TYR A 93 -15.48 2.15 0.27
N ARG A 94 -14.67 3.21 0.19
CA ARG A 94 -15.08 4.51 -0.36
C ARG A 94 -15.50 4.42 -1.82
N TYR A 95 -14.78 3.64 -2.64
CA TYR A 95 -15.19 3.42 -4.03
C TYR A 95 -16.54 2.69 -4.12
N SER A 96 -16.77 1.68 -3.26
CA SER A 96 -18.04 0.93 -3.21
C SER A 96 -19.19 1.83 -2.73
N GLN A 97 -18.97 2.63 -1.67
CA GLN A 97 -19.91 3.62 -1.16
C GLN A 97 -20.30 4.64 -2.24
N THR A 98 -19.32 5.29 -2.89
CA THR A 98 -19.58 6.29 -3.93
C THR A 98 -20.34 5.70 -5.13
N LEU A 99 -20.07 4.44 -5.50
CA LEU A 99 -20.84 3.77 -6.56
C LEU A 99 -22.30 3.53 -6.15
N ILE A 100 -22.59 3.18 -4.90
CA ILE A 100 -23.97 3.05 -4.36
C ILE A 100 -24.66 4.42 -4.33
N GLU A 101 -23.98 5.45 -3.82
CA GLU A 101 -24.50 6.82 -3.74
C GLU A 101 -24.86 7.41 -5.10
N TRP A 102 -24.03 7.14 -6.12
CA TRP A 102 -24.28 7.61 -7.49
C TRP A 102 -25.27 6.73 -8.27
N ASN A 103 -25.46 5.47 -7.86
CA ASN A 103 -26.31 4.51 -8.55
C ASN A 103 -27.19 3.74 -7.53
N PRO A 104 -28.30 4.33 -7.01
CA PRO A 104 -29.12 3.72 -5.96
C PRO A 104 -29.83 2.40 -6.30
N GLY A 105 -29.62 1.86 -7.52
CA GLY A 105 -30.08 0.53 -7.94
C GLY A 105 -28.98 -0.55 -7.91
N LEU A 106 -27.73 -0.22 -7.57
CA LEU A 106 -26.65 -1.20 -7.38
C LEU A 106 -26.64 -1.70 -5.93
N THR A 107 -26.45 -3.00 -5.77
CA THR A 107 -26.22 -3.64 -4.47
C THR A 107 -24.74 -3.58 -4.09
N VAL A 108 -24.41 -3.89 -2.83
CA VAL A 108 -23.00 -3.95 -2.38
C VAL A 108 -22.19 -5.01 -3.14
N PRO A 109 -22.70 -6.23 -3.41
CA PRO A 109 -22.05 -7.17 -4.31
C PRO A 109 -21.75 -6.61 -5.72
N ASP A 110 -22.67 -5.84 -6.32
CA ASP A 110 -22.43 -5.24 -7.65
C ASP A 110 -21.26 -4.25 -7.62
N THR A 111 -21.22 -3.37 -6.62
CA THR A 111 -20.14 -2.38 -6.49
C THR A 111 -18.82 -3.02 -6.07
N LEU A 112 -18.86 -4.07 -5.23
CA LEU A 112 -17.71 -4.91 -4.94
C LEU A 112 -17.18 -5.61 -6.20
N GLU A 113 -18.03 -6.15 -7.09
CA GLU A 113 -17.57 -6.73 -8.36
C GLU A 113 -16.89 -5.68 -9.23
N ILE A 114 -17.46 -4.48 -9.35
CA ILE A 114 -16.89 -3.36 -10.11
C ILE A 114 -15.51 -2.98 -9.57
N VAL A 115 -15.38 -2.74 -8.26
CA VAL A 115 -14.14 -2.22 -7.65
C VAL A 115 -13.04 -3.29 -7.62
N GLN A 116 -13.40 -4.54 -7.35
CA GLN A 116 -12.48 -5.69 -7.43
C GLN A 116 -12.04 -5.95 -8.88
N SER A 117 -12.95 -5.82 -9.85
CA SER A 117 -12.64 -5.96 -11.29
C SER A 117 -11.81 -4.79 -11.83
N LEU A 118 -11.92 -3.59 -11.26
CA LEU A 118 -11.05 -2.45 -11.56
C LEU A 118 -9.62 -2.73 -11.08
N PHE A 119 -9.44 -2.89 -9.76
CA PHE A 119 -8.11 -3.02 -9.13
C PHE A 119 -7.47 -4.42 -9.26
N GLY A 120 -8.25 -5.46 -9.54
CA GLY A 120 -7.77 -6.85 -9.66
C GLY A 120 -7.41 -7.48 -8.33
N ILE A 121 -8.09 -7.04 -7.29
CA ILE A 121 -7.98 -7.50 -5.90
C ILE A 121 -9.24 -8.29 -5.58
N VAL A 122 -9.20 -9.16 -4.58
CA VAL A 122 -10.41 -9.75 -3.99
C VAL A 122 -10.29 -9.59 -2.49
N LEU A 123 -11.33 -9.06 -1.83
CA LEU A 123 -11.38 -8.94 -0.36
C LEU A 123 -12.04 -10.19 0.23
N PRO A 124 -11.30 -11.07 0.94
CA PRO A 124 -11.87 -12.29 1.50
C PRO A 124 -12.87 -11.98 2.62
N GLY A 125 -14.07 -12.55 2.54
CA GLY A 125 -15.11 -12.42 3.57
C GLY A 125 -15.95 -11.13 3.51
N VAL A 126 -15.68 -10.20 2.59
CA VAL A 126 -16.44 -8.96 2.43
C VAL A 126 -17.55 -9.13 1.40
N GLN A 127 -18.82 -8.97 1.81
CA GLN A 127 -20.02 -9.06 0.96
C GLN A 127 -20.97 -7.86 1.15
N ASP A 128 -21.00 -7.26 2.33
CA ASP A 128 -21.75 -6.05 2.69
C ASP A 128 -20.80 -4.95 3.22
N MET A 129 -21.28 -3.71 3.31
CA MET A 129 -20.52 -2.54 3.75
C MET A 129 -20.06 -2.65 5.21
N LEU A 130 -20.74 -3.46 6.04
CA LEU A 130 -20.38 -3.72 7.43
C LEU A 130 -19.19 -4.67 7.57
N ASP A 131 -18.95 -5.56 6.60
CA ASP A 131 -17.88 -6.56 6.69
C ASP A 131 -16.49 -5.90 6.64
N PHE A 132 -16.38 -4.71 6.05
CA PHE A 132 -15.18 -3.89 6.00
C PHE A 132 -14.59 -3.59 7.39
N GLU A 133 -15.43 -3.52 8.43
CA GLU A 133 -14.99 -3.35 9.83
C GLU A 133 -14.19 -4.54 10.37
N SER A 134 -14.23 -5.69 9.70
CA SER A 134 -13.51 -6.92 10.08
C SER A 134 -12.63 -7.52 8.97
N ALA A 135 -12.42 -6.77 7.88
CA ALA A 135 -11.74 -7.26 6.68
C ALA A 135 -10.27 -7.69 6.84
N LEU A 136 -9.61 -7.38 7.97
CA LEU A 136 -8.24 -7.84 8.29
C LEU A 136 -8.22 -9.29 8.81
N THR A 137 -8.81 -10.20 8.03
CA THR A 137 -8.88 -11.64 8.28
C THR A 137 -7.54 -12.33 7.98
N PRO A 138 -7.25 -13.53 8.53
CA PRO A 138 -6.10 -14.34 8.10
C PRO A 138 -6.03 -14.53 6.58
N GLU A 139 -7.18 -14.72 5.96
CA GLU A 139 -7.35 -14.90 4.52
C GLU A 139 -6.99 -13.62 3.74
N PHE A 140 -7.27 -12.43 4.28
CA PHE A 140 -6.83 -11.16 3.72
C PHE A 140 -5.30 -11.04 3.72
N PHE A 141 -4.61 -11.42 4.80
CA PHE A 141 -3.14 -11.43 4.84
C PHE A 141 -2.56 -12.43 3.84
N GLU A 142 -3.12 -13.65 3.76
CA GLU A 142 -2.69 -14.67 2.80
C GLU A 142 -2.90 -14.26 1.34
N ALA A 143 -4.05 -13.69 1.01
CA ALA A 143 -4.39 -13.32 -0.36
C ALA A 143 -3.85 -11.94 -0.76
N VAL A 144 -4.29 -10.88 -0.07
CA VAL A 144 -4.14 -9.49 -0.50
C VAL A 144 -2.72 -8.99 -0.26
N VAL A 145 -2.19 -9.17 0.96
CA VAL A 145 -0.83 -8.69 1.30
C VAL A 145 0.22 -9.43 0.47
N LYS A 146 0.06 -10.74 0.25
CA LYS A 146 0.96 -11.49 -0.65
C LYS A 146 0.81 -11.07 -2.12
N GLN A 147 -0.41 -10.80 -2.60
CA GLN A 147 -0.65 -10.33 -3.97
C GLN A 147 0.02 -8.96 -4.23
N GLU A 148 -0.20 -7.99 -3.35
CA GLU A 148 0.36 -6.63 -3.49
C GLU A 148 1.90 -6.62 -3.33
N THR A 149 2.44 -7.44 -2.43
CA THR A 149 3.88 -7.62 -2.29
C THR A 149 4.51 -8.22 -3.55
N ARG A 150 3.91 -9.29 -4.11
CA ARG A 150 4.38 -9.90 -5.37
C ARG A 150 4.28 -8.94 -6.55
N ARG A 151 3.23 -8.10 -6.62
CA ARG A 151 3.09 -7.05 -7.64
C ARG A 151 4.18 -6.00 -7.56
N ALA A 152 4.51 -5.53 -6.35
CA ALA A 152 5.61 -4.60 -6.16
C ALA A 152 6.96 -5.22 -6.57
N ILE A 153 7.26 -6.44 -6.10
CA ILE A 153 8.51 -7.14 -6.43
C ILE A 153 8.63 -7.41 -7.94
N ALA A 154 7.54 -7.78 -8.62
CA ALA A 154 7.54 -8.03 -10.07
C ALA A 154 7.82 -6.78 -10.94
N SER A 155 7.92 -5.58 -10.35
CA SER A 155 8.27 -4.35 -11.05
C SER A 155 9.77 -4.03 -11.07
N VAL A 156 10.59 -4.74 -10.28
CA VAL A 156 12.03 -4.51 -10.13
C VAL A 156 12.84 -5.76 -10.49
N ASP A 157 14.13 -5.56 -10.75
CA ASP A 157 15.14 -6.59 -10.98
C ASP A 157 15.66 -7.24 -9.68
N ASP A 158 15.64 -6.51 -8.57
CA ASP A 158 16.10 -6.95 -7.25
C ASP A 158 15.04 -6.65 -6.16
N PRO A 159 14.52 -7.66 -5.42
CA PRO A 159 13.51 -7.45 -4.37
C PRO A 159 14.01 -6.56 -3.21
N GLU A 160 15.32 -6.42 -3.01
CA GLU A 160 15.92 -5.51 -2.03
C GLU A 160 15.64 -4.02 -2.36
N ARG A 161 15.15 -3.72 -3.58
CA ARG A 161 14.71 -2.39 -4.02
C ARG A 161 13.28 -2.03 -3.57
N ILE A 162 12.48 -3.01 -3.15
CA ILE A 162 11.14 -2.80 -2.61
C ILE A 162 11.22 -2.66 -1.09
N VAL A 163 10.91 -1.47 -0.60
CA VAL A 163 11.01 -1.11 0.83
C VAL A 163 9.73 -0.40 1.29
N PRO A 164 8.59 -1.12 1.35
CA PRO A 164 7.28 -0.55 1.59
C PRO A 164 7.22 0.26 2.88
N TRP A 165 6.38 1.29 2.87
CA TRP A 165 5.96 1.94 4.10
C TRP A 165 4.91 1.09 4.80
N LEU A 166 5.19 0.76 6.06
CA LEU A 166 4.25 0.20 7.02
C LEU A 166 3.85 1.30 8.00
N ASP A 167 2.58 1.30 8.39
CA ASP A 167 2.02 2.19 9.41
C ASP A 167 0.97 1.38 10.17
N THR A 168 1.13 1.25 11.49
CA THR A 168 0.32 0.39 12.37
C THR A 168 0.26 0.98 13.79
N GLY A 169 -0.26 0.24 14.77
CA GLY A 169 -0.47 0.75 16.12
C GLY A 169 -1.82 1.47 16.24
N ARG A 170 -1.87 2.50 17.09
CA ARG A 170 -3.14 3.10 17.55
C ARG A 170 -3.86 3.97 16.52
N PHE A 171 -3.14 4.60 15.60
CA PHE A 171 -3.69 5.62 14.71
C PHE A 171 -2.86 5.74 13.42
N PRO A 172 -2.82 4.68 12.58
CA PRO A 172 -1.91 4.64 11.44
C PRO A 172 -2.38 5.57 10.31
N HIS A 173 -1.75 6.74 10.16
CA HIS A 173 -2.06 7.74 9.12
C HIS A 173 -3.56 8.14 9.07
N ASP A 174 -4.14 8.40 10.25
CA ASP A 174 -5.57 8.63 10.52
C ASP A 174 -6.48 7.39 10.32
N GLY A 175 -5.89 6.22 10.13
CA GLY A 175 -6.56 4.94 9.92
C GLY A 175 -7.12 4.29 11.18
N ASP A 176 -7.93 3.25 10.98
CA ASP A 176 -8.33 2.36 12.07
C ASP A 176 -7.10 1.61 12.63
N PRO A 177 -7.06 1.31 13.94
CA PRO A 177 -5.90 0.67 14.56
C PRO A 177 -5.53 -0.68 13.91
N MET A 178 -4.24 -0.90 13.70
CA MET A 178 -3.70 -2.21 13.31
C MET A 178 -2.81 -2.73 14.43
N THR A 179 -3.20 -3.84 15.06
CA THR A 179 -2.50 -4.33 16.25
C THR A 179 -1.16 -4.98 15.90
N ALA A 180 -0.29 -5.16 16.88
CA ALA A 180 0.93 -5.97 16.77
C ALA A 180 0.71 -7.37 16.15
N ARG A 181 -0.46 -8.00 16.35
CA ARG A 181 -0.82 -9.25 15.67
C ARG A 181 -0.94 -9.02 14.16
N ASP A 182 -1.63 -7.98 13.76
CA ASP A 182 -1.95 -7.66 12.37
C ASP A 182 -0.70 -7.16 11.62
N LEU A 183 0.16 -6.39 12.30
CA LEU A 183 1.51 -6.07 11.84
C LEU A 183 2.36 -7.33 11.64
N LYS A 184 2.32 -8.29 12.58
CA LYS A 184 3.03 -9.56 12.43
C LYS A 184 2.51 -10.36 11.24
N MET A 185 1.19 -10.48 11.07
CA MET A 185 0.59 -11.20 9.94
C MET A 185 0.89 -10.53 8.60
N LEU A 186 0.93 -9.20 8.54
CA LEU A 186 1.40 -8.42 7.39
C LEU A 186 2.86 -8.77 7.06
N LEU A 187 3.75 -8.68 8.04
CA LEU A 187 5.20 -8.90 7.86
C LEU A 187 5.52 -10.36 7.51
N ASP A 188 4.91 -11.33 8.18
CA ASP A 188 5.05 -12.77 7.86
C ASP A 188 4.57 -13.05 6.42
N ALA A 189 3.37 -12.58 6.06
CA ALA A 189 2.83 -12.78 4.72
C ALA A 189 3.69 -12.10 3.63
N ALA A 190 4.16 -10.87 3.88
CA ALA A 190 5.01 -10.15 2.93
C ALA A 190 6.39 -10.82 2.76
N GLU A 191 7.01 -11.32 3.83
CA GLU A 191 8.26 -12.08 3.78
C GLU A 191 8.09 -13.38 2.98
N GLU A 192 7.02 -14.14 3.23
CA GLU A 192 6.66 -15.35 2.43
C GLU A 192 6.31 -15.02 0.97
N ALA A 193 5.91 -13.78 0.68
CA ALA A 193 5.72 -13.26 -0.67
C ALA A 193 7.02 -12.79 -1.35
N GLY A 194 8.15 -12.83 -0.63
CA GLY A 194 9.49 -12.52 -1.13
C GLY A 194 10.07 -11.17 -0.67
N LEU A 195 9.39 -10.43 0.21
CA LEU A 195 9.87 -9.15 0.70
C LEU A 195 11.12 -9.31 1.56
N ARG A 196 12.06 -8.36 1.43
CA ARG A 196 13.36 -8.38 2.15
C ARG A 196 13.59 -7.21 3.09
N ARG A 197 12.87 -6.10 2.91
CA ARG A 197 13.02 -4.87 3.69
C ARG A 197 11.66 -4.20 3.85
N PHE A 198 11.52 -3.37 4.86
CA PHE A 198 10.38 -2.48 5.06
C PHE A 198 10.86 -1.19 5.75
N ASN A 199 10.09 -0.12 5.64
CA ASN A 199 10.25 1.09 6.44
C ASN A 199 9.02 1.23 7.35
N TYR A 200 9.23 1.53 8.63
CA TYR A 200 8.14 1.82 9.54
C TYR A 200 7.92 3.34 9.66
N HIS A 201 6.71 3.80 9.38
CA HIS A 201 6.24 5.15 9.65
C HIS A 201 5.67 5.17 11.07
N HIS A 202 6.14 6.09 11.91
CA HIS A 202 6.09 5.88 13.37
C HIS A 202 5.45 6.98 14.21
N GLN A 203 4.95 8.06 13.58
CA GLN A 203 4.28 9.29 14.11
C GLN A 203 4.18 9.49 15.65
N GLY A 204 5.25 9.27 16.40
CA GLY A 204 5.23 9.13 17.86
C GLY A 204 4.36 7.99 18.43
N ASN A 205 3.70 7.16 17.61
CA ASN A 205 2.56 6.30 17.98
C ASN A 205 2.87 4.78 18.00
N LEU A 206 4.13 4.42 18.25
CA LEU A 206 4.64 3.04 18.17
C LEU A 206 4.51 2.34 19.54
N SER A 207 3.54 1.43 19.70
CA SER A 207 3.43 0.72 20.98
C SER A 207 4.55 -0.31 21.19
N PRO A 208 4.83 -0.69 22.45
CA PRO A 208 5.66 -1.84 22.81
C PRO A 208 5.29 -3.14 22.05
N GLY A 209 4.03 -3.32 21.67
CA GLY A 209 3.56 -4.47 20.91
C GLY A 209 4.14 -4.50 19.49
N GLU A 210 3.95 -3.41 18.73
CA GLU A 210 4.48 -3.31 17.37
C GLU A 210 6.01 -3.34 17.36
N TRP A 211 6.66 -2.67 18.32
CA TRP A 211 8.13 -2.69 18.41
C TRP A 211 8.70 -4.09 18.72
N THR A 212 8.00 -4.90 19.52
CA THR A 212 8.38 -6.31 19.74
C THR A 212 8.40 -7.11 18.43
N VAL A 213 7.50 -6.80 17.48
CA VAL A 213 7.43 -7.46 16.16
C VAL A 213 8.48 -6.91 15.19
N ILE A 214 8.66 -5.59 15.16
CA ILE A 214 9.64 -4.93 14.28
C ILE A 214 11.07 -5.37 14.65
N SER A 215 11.41 -5.35 15.93
CA SER A 215 12.74 -5.76 16.42
C SER A 215 13.06 -7.24 16.17
N ASP A 216 12.07 -8.12 16.31
CA ASP A 216 12.16 -9.55 15.97
C ASP A 216 12.48 -9.75 14.48
N LYS A 217 11.73 -9.08 13.58
CA LYS A 217 11.99 -9.10 12.13
C LYS A 217 13.30 -8.41 11.72
N CYS A 218 13.78 -7.44 12.48
CA CYS A 218 15.07 -6.78 12.28
C CYS A 218 16.26 -7.54 12.91
N GLY A 219 16.04 -8.74 13.45
CA GLY A 219 17.08 -9.72 13.81
C GLY A 219 17.43 -9.84 15.29
N THR A 220 17.03 -8.89 16.13
CA THR A 220 17.20 -8.95 17.59
C THR A 220 15.93 -8.46 18.26
N ARG A 221 15.07 -9.42 18.65
CA ARG A 221 13.83 -9.14 19.36
C ARG A 221 14.08 -8.40 20.68
N TRP A 222 13.37 -7.29 20.86
CA TRP A 222 13.29 -6.55 22.11
C TRP A 222 12.37 -7.25 23.11
N ASP A 223 12.72 -7.17 24.41
CA ASP A 223 11.93 -7.72 25.51
C ASP A 223 11.57 -6.58 26.50
N PRO A 224 10.28 -6.21 26.62
CA PRO A 224 9.83 -5.14 27.52
C PRO A 224 10.12 -5.42 28.99
N ARG A 225 10.41 -6.66 29.38
CA ARG A 225 10.63 -7.07 30.77
C ARG A 225 12.05 -6.83 31.26
N THR A 226 12.98 -6.53 30.36
CA THR A 226 14.42 -6.42 30.65
C THR A 226 15.10 -5.25 29.94
N SER A 227 14.33 -4.31 29.39
CA SER A 227 14.86 -3.14 28.68
C SER A 227 14.55 -1.86 29.45
N ASP A 228 15.58 -1.03 29.66
CA ASP A 228 15.45 0.30 30.26
C ASP A 228 14.97 1.37 29.22
N TRP A 229 14.56 0.93 28.03
CA TRP A 229 14.04 1.77 26.94
C TRP A 229 12.75 1.16 26.38
N GLU A 230 11.78 2.01 26.10
CA GLU A 230 10.52 1.69 25.42
C GLU A 230 10.27 2.67 24.26
N PRO A 231 9.51 2.28 23.22
CA PRO A 231 9.14 3.18 22.14
C PRO A 231 8.13 4.23 22.61
N THR A 232 8.15 5.40 21.98
CA THR A 232 7.12 6.43 22.17
C THR A 232 5.80 5.97 21.57
N ASP A 233 4.72 6.08 22.36
CA ASP A 233 3.34 5.71 22.02
C ASP A 233 2.38 6.89 22.34
N ASP A 234 2.79 8.08 21.92
CA ASP A 234 2.09 9.37 22.02
C ASP A 234 1.30 9.68 20.74
N LEU A 235 0.16 10.35 20.88
CA LEU A 235 -0.59 10.91 19.75
C LEU A 235 0.00 12.26 19.34
N VAL A 236 0.95 12.24 18.39
CA VAL A 236 1.50 13.44 17.76
C VAL A 236 0.58 13.92 16.64
N LEU A 237 -0.29 14.86 16.97
CA LEU A 237 -1.22 15.58 16.06
C LEU A 237 -0.56 16.82 15.43
#